data_AF-A0A094B0M1-F1
#
_entry.id   AF-A0A094B0M1-F1
#
_cell.length_a   1.000
_cell.length_b   1.000
_cell.length_c   1.000
_cell.angle_alpha   90.00
_cell.angle_beta   90.00
_cell.angle_gamma   90.00
#
_symmetry.space_group_name_H-M   'P 1'
#
loop_
_entity.id
_entity.type
_entity.pdbx_description
1 polymer ?
#
loop_
_entity_poly.entity_id
_entity_poly.type
_entity_poly.pdbx_seq_one_letter_code
_entity_poly.pdbx_strand_id
1 'polypeptide(L)'
;MANLLLARCVTITEEEAVVQYILDLDTRGFAPRYTGVEDVANLLLARRNGGRVGKHWAEKFIKRQPNLKTRFNRTYDFQRALCEDSELISVWFKLVHNMRAKYGIDNSDFYNFDETGFMMGVICASIVVTHADRHGRSKGVQPGNREWAT
;
A
#
# COMPACT_ATOMS: atom_id res chain seq x y z
N MET A 1 -39.63 14.65 -12.27
CA MET A 1 -39.34 13.52 -11.35
C MET A 1 -37.95 12.88 -11.53
N ALA A 2 -37.02 13.45 -12.32
CA ALA A 2 -35.68 12.89 -12.51
C ALA A 2 -34.65 13.25 -11.40
N ASN A 3 -34.90 14.33 -10.63
CA ASN A 3 -33.94 14.85 -9.63
C ASN A 3 -33.84 14.04 -8.32
N LEU A 4 -34.77 13.10 -8.05
CA LEU A 4 -34.76 12.33 -6.80
C LEU A 4 -33.97 11.02 -6.91
N LEU A 5 -33.74 10.49 -8.11
CA LEU A 5 -32.98 9.25 -8.32
C LEU A 5 -31.45 9.48 -8.30
N LEU A 6 -30.98 10.66 -8.75
CA LEU A 6 -29.56 11.02 -8.73
C LEU A 6 -29.03 11.28 -7.31
N ALA A 7 -29.89 11.61 -6.36
CA ALA A 7 -29.48 11.91 -4.98
C ALA A 7 -29.04 10.66 -4.17
N ARG A 8 -29.32 9.45 -4.66
CA ARG A 8 -29.01 8.20 -3.95
C ARG A 8 -27.86 7.40 -4.55
N CYS A 9 -27.30 7.85 -5.67
CA CYS A 9 -26.27 7.15 -6.41
C CYS A 9 -25.02 8.01 -6.60
N VAL A 10 -23.86 7.37 -6.61
CA VAL A 10 -22.60 8.01 -7.02
C VAL A 10 -22.71 8.28 -8.53
N THR A 11 -22.45 9.53 -8.91
CA THR A 11 -22.46 9.97 -10.31
C THR A 11 -21.17 9.56 -11.01
N ILE A 12 -21.18 9.51 -12.34
CA ILE A 12 -20.00 9.13 -13.13
C ILE A 12 -18.80 10.03 -12.80
N THR A 13 -19.02 11.34 -12.68
CA THR A 13 -17.98 12.31 -12.31
C THR A 13 -17.40 12.08 -10.91
N GLU A 14 -18.21 11.61 -9.97
CA GLU A 14 -17.74 11.26 -8.64
C GLU A 14 -17.01 9.92 -8.63
N GLU A 15 -17.47 8.95 -9.42
CA GLU A 15 -16.76 7.69 -9.61
C GLU A 15 -15.36 7.96 -10.18
N GLU A 16 -15.24 8.85 -11.18
CA GLU A 16 -13.95 9.29 -11.73
C GLU A 16 -13.06 9.97 -10.66
N ALA A 17 -13.64 10.84 -9.83
CA ALA A 17 -12.91 11.47 -8.73
C ALA A 17 -12.42 10.45 -7.70
N VAL A 18 -13.23 9.43 -7.38
CA VAL A 18 -12.84 8.32 -6.50
C VAL A 18 -11.70 7.51 -7.12
N VAL A 19 -11.75 7.23 -8.44
CA VAL A 19 -10.64 6.56 -9.13
C VAL A 19 -9.37 7.39 -8.99
N GLN A 20 -9.38 8.67 -9.37
CA GLN A 20 -8.19 9.53 -9.29
C GLN A 20 -7.62 9.61 -7.87
N TYR A 21 -8.48 9.70 -6.85
CA TYR A 21 -8.08 9.68 -5.45
C TYR A 21 -7.37 8.37 -5.05
N ILE A 22 -7.90 7.22 -5.47
CA ILE A 22 -7.25 5.92 -5.22
C ILE A 22 -5.88 5.85 -5.89
N LEU A 23 -5.78 6.34 -7.13
CA LEU A 23 -4.53 6.35 -7.88
C LEU A 23 -3.47 7.23 -7.20
N ASP A 24 -3.82 8.43 -6.72
CA ASP A 24 -2.92 9.30 -5.94
C ASP A 24 -2.42 8.61 -4.67
N LEU A 25 -3.34 8.05 -3.88
CA LEU A 25 -2.99 7.35 -2.64
C LEU A 25 -2.04 6.17 -2.88
N ASP A 26 -2.27 5.40 -3.94
CA ASP A 26 -1.40 4.28 -4.30
C ASP A 26 0.01 4.73 -4.68
N THR A 27 0.14 5.83 -5.43
CA THR A 27 1.46 6.41 -5.79
C THR A 27 2.25 6.85 -4.56
N ARG A 28 1.55 7.32 -3.51
CA ARG A 28 2.15 7.76 -2.25
C ARG A 28 2.40 6.62 -1.25
N GLY A 29 2.07 5.37 -1.60
CA GLY A 29 2.25 4.21 -0.73
C GLY A 29 1.14 3.98 0.30
N PHE A 30 0.02 4.70 0.18
CA PHE A 30 -1.14 4.65 1.08
C PHE A 30 -2.38 4.04 0.41
N ALA A 31 -2.18 2.99 -0.39
CA ALA A 31 -3.24 2.28 -1.10
C ALA A 31 -4.44 1.95 -0.17
N PRO A 32 -5.66 2.41 -0.48
CA PRO A 32 -6.81 2.25 0.41
C PRO A 32 -7.34 0.81 0.43
N ARG A 33 -8.02 0.47 1.52
CA ARG A 33 -8.83 -0.76 1.63
C ARG A 33 -10.24 -0.52 1.07
N TYR A 34 -11.03 -1.58 0.92
CA TYR A 34 -12.46 -1.47 0.54
C TYR A 34 -13.21 -0.46 1.41
N THR A 35 -13.03 -0.51 2.74
CA THR A 35 -13.65 0.44 3.67
C THR A 35 -13.28 1.89 3.36
N GLY A 36 -12.01 2.16 3.06
CA GLY A 36 -11.57 3.50 2.69
C GLY A 36 -12.18 3.99 1.36
N VAL A 37 -12.38 3.09 0.39
CA VAL A 37 -13.09 3.41 -0.85
C VAL A 37 -14.57 3.72 -0.58
N GLU A 38 -15.22 2.97 0.31
CA GLU A 38 -16.60 3.24 0.75
C GLU A 38 -16.72 4.56 1.51
N ASP A 39 -15.76 4.88 2.37
CA ASP A 39 -15.76 6.11 3.16
C ASP A 39 -15.70 7.35 2.27
N VAL A 40 -14.87 7.34 1.22
CA VAL A 40 -14.80 8.44 0.25
C VAL A 40 -16.09 8.56 -0.54
N ALA A 41 -16.66 7.45 -0.99
CA ALA A 41 -17.94 7.48 -1.70
C ALA A 41 -19.09 7.98 -0.82
N ASN A 42 -19.13 7.56 0.45
CA ASN A 42 -20.09 8.03 1.44
C ASN A 42 -19.90 9.53 1.75
N LEU A 43 -18.65 10.02 1.78
CA LEU A 43 -18.35 11.44 1.98
C LEU A 43 -18.93 12.29 0.84
N LEU A 44 -18.79 11.84 -0.40
CA LEU A 44 -19.36 12.52 -1.57
C LEU A 44 -20.89 12.52 -1.56
N LEU A 45 -21.51 11.40 -1.17
CA LEU A 45 -22.96 11.31 -1.01
C LEU A 45 -23.47 12.21 0.12
N ALA A 46 -22.80 12.22 1.27
CA ALA A 46 -23.17 13.04 2.41
C ALA A 46 -23.16 14.54 2.06
N ARG A 47 -22.21 15.00 1.24
CA ARG A 47 -22.19 16.39 0.74
C ARG A 47 -23.41 16.78 -0.09
N ARG A 48 -24.12 15.81 -0.66
CA ARG A 48 -25.34 16.01 -1.45
C ARG A 48 -26.62 15.65 -0.69
N ASN A 49 -26.54 15.46 0.63
CA ASN A 49 -27.62 14.90 1.46
C ASN A 49 -28.14 13.54 0.94
N GLY A 50 -27.25 12.78 0.29
CA GLY A 50 -27.52 11.43 -0.18
C GLY A 50 -27.43 10.39 0.93
N GLY A 51 -27.92 9.19 0.63
CA GLY A 51 -27.77 8.03 1.51
C GLY A 51 -26.35 7.46 1.53
N ARG A 52 -26.16 6.30 2.17
CA ARG A 52 -24.90 5.55 2.12
C ARG A 52 -24.86 4.60 0.93
N VAL A 53 -23.66 4.29 0.46
CA VAL A 53 -23.44 3.24 -0.55
C VAL A 53 -23.89 1.87 0.00
N GLY A 54 -24.32 0.99 -0.89
CA GLY A 54 -24.70 -0.38 -0.52
C GLY A 54 -23.49 -1.24 -0.11
N LYS A 55 -23.73 -2.29 0.67
CA LYS A 55 -22.70 -3.21 1.21
C LYS A 55 -21.70 -3.76 0.19
N HIS A 56 -22.14 -4.00 -1.05
CA HIS A 56 -21.30 -4.56 -2.12
C HIS A 56 -20.89 -3.50 -3.16
N TRP A 57 -21.07 -2.21 -2.84
CA TRP A 57 -20.81 -1.16 -3.80
C TRP A 57 -19.32 -1.07 -4.16
N ALA A 58 -18.42 -1.06 -3.18
CA ALA A 58 -16.98 -0.94 -3.44
C ALA A 58 -16.44 -2.13 -4.25
N GLU A 59 -16.84 -3.36 -3.91
CA GLU A 59 -16.49 -4.56 -4.68
C GLU A 59 -16.93 -4.47 -6.15
N LYS A 60 -18.18 -4.05 -6.38
CA LYS A 60 -18.70 -3.90 -7.74
C LYS A 60 -18.09 -2.71 -8.47
N PHE A 61 -17.79 -1.62 -7.77
CA PHE A 61 -17.12 -0.45 -8.32
C PHE A 61 -15.72 -0.82 -8.82
N ILE A 62 -14.91 -1.47 -7.98
CA ILE A 62 -13.55 -1.89 -8.33
C ILE A 62 -13.56 -2.88 -9.50
N LYS A 63 -14.49 -3.85 -9.52
CA LYS A 63 -14.64 -4.80 -10.65
C LYS A 63 -14.96 -4.11 -11.99
N ARG A 64 -15.57 -2.93 -11.97
CA ARG A 64 -15.96 -2.18 -13.18
C ARG A 64 -14.84 -1.28 -13.71
N GLN A 65 -13.83 -0.98 -12.89
CA GLN A 65 -12.76 -0.05 -13.23
C GLN A 65 -11.51 -0.81 -13.69
N PRO A 66 -11.17 -0.80 -15.00
CA PRO A 66 -10.02 -1.55 -15.51
C PRO A 66 -8.67 -1.04 -14.96
N ASN A 67 -8.61 0.22 -14.54
CA ASN A 67 -7.42 0.86 -14.00
C ASN A 67 -7.13 0.46 -12.53
N LEU A 68 -8.06 -0.23 -11.86
CA LEU A 68 -7.95 -0.61 -10.46
C LEU A 68 -7.80 -2.13 -10.32
N LYS A 69 -6.97 -2.55 -9.37
CA LYS A 69 -6.80 -3.97 -9.02
C LYS A 69 -6.62 -4.15 -7.53
N THR A 70 -7.25 -5.17 -6.98
CA THR A 70 -7.07 -5.57 -5.58
C THR A 70 -5.84 -6.46 -5.43
N ARG A 71 -5.02 -6.18 -4.42
CA ARG A 71 -3.79 -6.91 -4.13
C ARG A 71 -3.63 -7.10 -2.63
N PHE A 72 -2.94 -8.16 -2.24
CA PHE A 72 -2.51 -8.34 -0.85
C PHE A 72 -1.31 -7.45 -0.56
N ASN A 73 -1.46 -6.60 0.45
CA ASN A 73 -0.40 -5.76 0.96
C ASN A 73 0.42 -6.51 2.01
N ARG A 74 1.75 -6.44 1.89
CA ARG A 74 2.67 -6.82 2.97
C ARG A 74 3.18 -5.52 3.60
N THR A 75 2.88 -5.33 4.87
CA THR A 75 3.29 -4.14 5.63
C THR A 75 4.80 -4.01 5.57
N TYR A 76 5.25 -2.84 5.10
CA TYR A 76 6.66 -2.48 5.06
C TYR A 76 6.97 -1.61 6.27
N ASP A 77 8.12 -1.84 6.88
CA ASP A 77 8.53 -1.06 8.05
C ASP A 77 8.84 0.39 7.64
N PHE A 78 8.15 1.36 8.24
CA PHE A 78 8.37 2.77 7.93
C PHE A 78 9.73 3.28 8.42
N GLN A 79 10.25 2.77 9.54
CA GLN A 79 11.61 3.11 9.97
C GLN A 79 12.63 2.58 8.96
N ARG A 80 12.43 1.38 8.39
CA ARG A 80 13.27 0.89 7.29
C ARG A 80 13.16 1.79 6.05
N ALA A 81 11.95 2.23 5.69
CA ALA A 81 11.77 3.16 4.58
C ALA A 81 12.47 4.51 4.81
N LEU A 82 12.49 5.02 6.04
CA LEU A 82 13.19 6.26 6.40
C LEU A 82 14.71 6.08 6.47
N CYS A 83 15.19 4.89 6.87
CA CYS A 83 16.62 4.58 6.97
C CYS A 83 17.24 4.09 5.66
N GLU A 84 16.45 3.90 4.59
CA GLU A 84 16.92 3.53 3.25
C GLU A 84 17.49 4.74 2.50
N ASP A 85 18.58 5.30 3.03
CA ASP A 85 19.37 6.30 2.30
C ASP A 85 20.25 5.59 1.26
N SER A 86 19.99 5.87 -0.02
CA SER A 86 20.71 5.25 -1.12
C SER A 86 22.22 5.53 -1.08
N GLU A 87 22.64 6.70 -0.59
CA GLU A 87 24.06 7.03 -0.49
C GLU A 87 24.71 6.18 0.62
N LEU A 88 24.08 6.13 1.79
CA LEU A 88 24.55 5.35 2.94
C LEU A 88 24.64 3.86 2.62
N ILE A 89 23.61 3.31 1.95
CA ILE A 89 23.60 1.92 1.47
C ILE A 89 24.75 1.69 0.49
N SER A 90 24.98 2.60 -0.45
CA SER A 90 26.06 2.46 -1.44
C SER A 90 27.44 2.48 -0.78
N VAL A 91 27.64 3.34 0.22
CA VAL A 91 28.90 3.45 0.96
C VAL A 91 29.15 2.18 1.76
N TRP A 92 28.12 1.61 2.40
CA TRP A 92 28.23 0.34 3.11
C TRP A 92 28.64 -0.81 2.18
N PHE A 93 27.98 -0.96 1.02
CA PHE A 93 28.33 -2.01 0.05
C PHE A 93 29.75 -1.85 -0.51
N LYS A 94 30.20 -0.61 -0.75
CA LYS A 94 31.60 -0.33 -1.14
C LYS A 94 32.58 -0.78 -0.06
N LEU A 95 32.26 -0.53 1.22
CA LEU A 95 33.10 -0.95 2.33
C LEU A 95 33.17 -2.48 2.44
N VAL A 96 32.04 -3.18 2.32
CA VAL A 96 31.99 -4.64 2.30
C VAL A 96 32.82 -5.21 1.15
N HIS A 97 32.69 -4.64 -0.05
CA HIS A 97 33.48 -5.05 -1.21
C HIS A 97 34.99 -4.87 -0.98
N ASN A 98 35.40 -3.74 -0.40
CA ASN A 98 36.80 -3.47 -0.08
C ASN A 98 37.35 -4.45 0.97
N MET A 99 36.54 -4.79 1.99
CA MET A 99 36.91 -5.80 2.98
C MET A 99 37.05 -7.18 2.33
N ARG A 100 36.13 -7.57 1.44
CA ARG A 100 36.22 -8.83 0.69
C ARG A 100 37.53 -8.91 -0.10
N ALA A 101 37.87 -7.84 -0.82
CA ALA A 101 39.10 -7.77 -1.60
C ALA A 101 40.36 -7.80 -0.74
N LYS A 102 40.36 -7.10 0.41
CA LYS A 102 41.52 -7.03 1.32
C LYS A 102 41.82 -8.37 1.99
N TYR A 103 40.79 -9.11 2.39
CA TYR A 103 40.93 -10.37 3.14
C TYR A 103 40.77 -11.62 2.28
N GLY A 104 40.53 -11.48 0.97
CA GLY A 104 40.41 -12.60 0.04
C GLY A 104 39.23 -13.53 0.35
N ILE A 105 38.14 -12.98 0.90
CA ILE A 105 36.95 -13.76 1.30
C ILE A 105 36.21 -14.24 0.04
N ASP A 106 36.01 -15.55 -0.09
CA ASP A 106 35.25 -16.11 -1.21
C ASP A 106 33.75 -15.85 -1.04
N ASN A 107 33.00 -15.82 -2.15
CA ASN A 107 31.56 -15.71 -2.10
C ASN A 107 30.90 -16.92 -1.42
N SER A 108 31.53 -18.11 -1.46
CA SER A 108 31.04 -19.30 -0.76
C SER A 108 31.04 -19.15 0.75
N ASP A 109 31.90 -18.28 1.28
CA ASP A 109 32.08 -18.05 2.71
C ASP A 109 31.20 -16.90 3.22
N PHE A 110 30.40 -16.31 2.33
CA PHE A 110 29.47 -15.23 2.66
C PHE A 110 28.10 -15.82 3.03
N TYR A 111 27.93 -16.09 4.32
CA TYR A 111 26.65 -16.54 4.86
C TYR A 111 25.75 -15.33 5.13
N ASN A 112 24.52 -15.38 4.63
CA ASN A 112 23.50 -14.43 5.09
C ASN A 112 23.19 -14.75 6.54
N PHE A 113 23.17 -13.73 7.39
CA PHE A 113 22.62 -13.85 8.74
C PHE A 113 21.10 -13.93 8.60
N ASP A 114 20.56 -15.13 8.42
CA ASP A 114 19.14 -15.40 8.19
C ASP A 114 18.38 -15.70 9.49
N GLU A 115 18.96 -15.39 10.65
CA GLU A 115 18.29 -15.49 11.95
C GLU A 115 16.95 -14.77 11.90
N THR A 116 15.93 -15.61 11.82
CA THR A 116 14.54 -15.24 11.64
C THR A 116 14.03 -14.82 13.02
N GLY A 117 14.28 -13.57 13.39
CA GLY A 117 13.58 -12.95 14.51
C GLY A 117 12.08 -12.97 14.24
N PHE A 118 11.31 -13.64 15.09
CA PHE A 118 9.86 -13.60 15.02
C PHE A 118 9.37 -12.21 15.43
N MET A 119 8.76 -11.50 14.49
CA MET A 119 8.20 -10.18 14.73
C MET A 119 6.90 -10.32 15.54
N MET A 120 7.00 -10.13 16.85
CA MET A 120 5.84 -10.06 17.73
C MET A 120 5.09 -8.74 17.48
N GLY A 121 3.77 -8.83 17.24
CA GLY A 121 2.90 -7.65 17.21
C GLY A 121 2.50 -7.08 15.86
N VAL A 122 2.22 -7.93 14.84
CA VAL A 122 1.32 -7.72 13.67
C VAL A 122 2.01 -7.94 12.32
N ILE A 123 1.56 -8.96 11.57
CA ILE A 123 1.53 -8.93 10.09
C ILE A 123 0.34 -9.77 9.58
N CYS A 124 -0.86 -9.19 9.50
CA CYS A 124 -1.92 -9.75 8.66
C CYS A 124 -1.83 -9.09 7.28
N ALA A 125 -1.65 -9.89 6.23
CA ALA A 125 -1.78 -9.40 4.86
C ALA A 125 -3.20 -8.81 4.68
N SER A 126 -3.29 -7.55 4.31
CA SER A 126 -4.59 -6.89 4.08
C SER A 126 -4.81 -6.63 2.60
N ILE A 127 -6.04 -6.82 2.11
CA ILE A 127 -6.39 -6.49 0.73
C ILE A 127 -6.49 -4.97 0.58
N VAL A 128 -5.75 -4.42 -0.39
CA VAL A 128 -5.75 -3.01 -0.77
C VAL A 128 -6.10 -2.87 -2.25
N VAL A 129 -6.55 -1.69 -2.64
CA VAL A 129 -6.90 -1.31 -4.02
C VAL A 129 -5.76 -0.46 -4.57
N THR A 130 -5.22 -0.87 -5.72
CA THR A 130 -3.99 -0.33 -6.33
C THR A 130 -4.18 -0.09 -7.82
N HIS A 131 -3.24 0.60 -8.46
CA HIS A 131 -3.15 0.65 -9.93
C HIS A 131 -3.08 -0.76 -10.53
N ALA A 132 -3.81 -0.97 -11.64
CA ALA A 132 -3.80 -2.25 -12.35
C ALA A 132 -2.39 -2.61 -12.86
N ASP A 133 -1.67 -1.62 -13.42
CA ASP A 133 -0.38 -1.78 -14.08
C ASP A 133 0.81 -1.94 -13.12
N ARG A 134 0.58 -1.80 -11.81
CA ARG A 134 1.66 -1.89 -10.81
C ARG A 134 2.35 -3.26 -10.84
N HIS A 135 3.67 -3.25 -10.99
CA HIS A 135 4.52 -4.44 -10.84
C HIS A 135 4.97 -4.63 -9.38
N GLY A 136 4.92 -5.87 -8.88
CA GLY A 136 5.30 -6.23 -7.51
C GLY A 136 4.15 -6.34 -6.49
N ARG A 137 4.50 -6.70 -5.25
CA ARG A 137 3.56 -6.69 -4.11
C ARG A 137 3.47 -5.27 -3.56
N SER A 138 2.26 -4.79 -3.28
CA SER A 138 2.06 -3.50 -2.59
C SER A 138 2.74 -3.54 -1.23
N LYS A 139 3.48 -2.47 -0.91
CA LYS A 139 4.13 -2.21 0.38
C LYS A 139 3.34 -1.08 1.06
N GLY A 140 2.70 -1.37 2.18
CA GLY A 140 1.98 -0.39 2.99
C GLY A 140 2.91 0.18 4.04
N VAL A 141 3.03 1.50 4.07
CA VAL A 141 3.84 2.21 5.06
C VAL A 141 3.08 2.28 6.40
N GLN A 142 3.69 1.83 7.49
CA GLN A 142 3.08 1.84 8.83
C GLN A 142 3.92 2.67 9.84
N PRO A 143 3.38 3.71 10.48
CA PRO A 143 4.04 4.41 11.58
C PRO A 143 4.23 3.47 12.79
N GLY A 144 5.46 3.37 13.30
CA GLY A 144 5.91 2.28 14.15
C GLY A 144 5.54 2.35 15.64
N ASN A 145 5.43 1.17 16.24
CA ASN A 145 5.97 0.81 17.56
C ASN A 145 6.29 -0.70 17.47
N ARG A 146 7.57 -1.11 17.48
CA ARG A 146 7.99 -2.51 17.30
C ARG A 146 9.13 -2.84 18.27
N GLU A 147 8.83 -3.70 19.23
CA GLU A 147 9.82 -4.28 20.13
C GLU A 147 10.32 -5.60 19.53
N TRP A 148 11.64 -5.79 19.57
CA TRP A 148 12.29 -7.04 19.18
C TRP A 148 12.45 -7.89 20.43
N ALA A 149 11.95 -9.12 20.41
CA ALA A 149 12.36 -10.14 21.37
C ALA A 149 13.47 -10.98 20.72
N THR A 150 14.59 -11.09 21.42
CA THR A 150 15.72 -11.98 21.07
C THR A 150 15.53 -13.32 21.78
#